data_AF-A0A7C9QRU5-F1
#
_entry.id   AF-A0A7C9QRU5-F1
#
_cell.length_a   1.000
_cell.length_b   1.000
_cell.length_c   1.000
_cell.angle_alpha   90.00
_cell.angle_beta   90.00
_cell.angle_gamma   90.00
#
_symmetry.space_group_name_H-M   'P 1'
#
loop_
_entity.id
_entity.type
_entity.pdbx_description
1 polymer ?
#
loop_
_entity_poly.entity_id
_entity_poly.type
_entity_poly.pdbx_seq_one_letter_code
_entity_poly.pdbx_strand_id
1 'polypeptide(L)' 'MKTYDDMIQLAKLLEVEFNSGSIDRVRAHELAERLLPHHPELRNTLTSVRNRMLRR' A
#
# COMPACT_ATOMS: atom_id res chain seq x y z
N MET A 1 16.80 -1.22 -6.56
CA MET A 1 15.44 -0.85 -6.09
C MET A 1 14.70 -2.13 -5.74
N LYS A 2 14.04 -2.19 -4.58
CA LYS A 2 13.47 -3.43 -4.03
C LYS A 2 11.93 -3.42 -4.08
N THR A 3 11.35 -3.22 -5.28
CA THR A 3 9.88 -3.15 -5.48
C THR A 3 9.17 -4.41 -4.96
N TYR A 4 9.83 -5.56 -5.04
CA TYR A 4 9.35 -6.81 -4.44
C TYR A 4 9.23 -6.74 -2.90
N ASP A 5 10.24 -6.19 -2.22
CA ASP A 5 10.19 -6.02 -0.75
C ASP A 5 9.11 -4.99 -0.34
N ASP A 6 8.88 -3.97 -1.17
CA ASP A 6 7.81 -2.99 -0.95
C ASP A 6 6.42 -3.63 -1.12
N MET A 7 6.23 -4.54 -2.10
CA MET A 7 4.98 -5.30 -2.23
C MET A 7 4.71 -6.19 -1.01
N ILE A 8 5.74 -6.90 -0.52
CA ILE A 8 5.62 -7.74 0.68
C ILE A 8 5.25 -6.89 1.90
N GLN A 9 5.91 -5.74 2.08
CA GLN A 9 5.60 -4.83 3.18
C GLN A 9 4.16 -4.29 3.07
N LEU A 10 3.71 -3.92 1.87
CA LEU A 10 2.36 -3.43 1.67
C LEU A 10 1.32 -4.51 1.97
N ALA A 11 1.54 -5.73 1.49
CA ALA A 11 0.66 -6.87 1.78
C ALA A 11 0.53 -7.12 3.29
N LYS A 12 1.65 -7.10 4.03
CA LYS A 12 1.65 -7.26 5.50
C LYS A 12 0.85 -6.16 6.20
N LEU A 13 0.97 -4.90 5.79
CA LEU A 13 0.21 -3.80 6.39
C LEU A 13 -1.29 -3.95 6.16
N LEU A 14 -1.70 -4.38 4.96
CA LEU A 14 -3.10 -4.62 4.64
C LEU A 14 -3.66 -5.84 5.38
N GLU A 15 -2.85 -6.88 5.58
CA GLU A 15 -3.22 -8.03 6.41
C GLU A 15 -3.43 -7.64 7.87
N VAL A 16 -2.55 -6.80 8.44
CA VAL A 16 -2.73 -6.26 9.79
C VAL A 16 -4.03 -5.44 9.87
N GLU A 17 -4.30 -4.56 8.90
CA GLU A 17 -5.56 -3.80 8.86
C GLU A 17 -6.79 -4.72 8.90
N PHE A 18 -6.76 -5.79 8.11
CA PHE A 18 -7.85 -6.76 8.04
C PHE A 18 -8.05 -7.50 9.37
N ASN A 19 -6.96 -7.86 10.05
CA ASN A 19 -7.01 -8.68 11.27
C ASN A 19 -7.25 -7.86 12.55
N SER A 20 -6.64 -6.66 12.68
CA SER A 20 -6.69 -5.86 13.91
C SER A 20 -7.47 -4.54 13.77
N GLY A 21 -7.90 -4.18 12.56
CA GLY A 21 -8.55 -2.90 12.28
C GLY A 21 -7.62 -1.68 12.38
N SER A 22 -6.34 -1.90 12.67
CA SER A 22 -5.32 -0.86 12.79
C SER A 22 -4.31 -0.98 11.65
N ILE A 23 -3.85 0.16 11.13
CA ILE A 23 -2.87 0.19 10.04
C ILE A 23 -1.99 1.43 10.17
N ASP A 24 -0.71 1.28 9.86
CA ASP A 24 0.16 2.43 9.59
C ASP A 24 -0.20 3.02 8.22
N ARG A 25 -1.13 3.98 8.24
CA ARG A 25 -1.64 4.65 7.04
C ARG A 25 -0.56 5.38 6.26
N VAL A 26 0.38 6.04 6.96
CA VAL A 26 1.46 6.81 6.33
C VAL A 26 2.35 5.85 5.56
N ARG A 27 2.76 4.75 6.20
CA ARG A 27 3.63 3.77 5.54
C ARG A 27 2.94 3.08 4.37
N ALA A 28 1.67 2.72 4.51
CA ALA A 28 0.89 2.10 3.42
C ALA A 28 0.73 3.06 2.22
N HIS A 29 0.53 4.36 2.47
CA HIS A 29 0.48 5.38 1.43
C HIS A 29 1.82 5.50 0.67
N GLU A 30 2.94 5.65 1.39
CA GLU A 30 4.28 5.74 0.78
C GLU A 30 4.63 4.52 -0.07
N LEU A 31 4.26 3.32 0.39
CA LEU A 31 4.48 2.09 -0.36
C LEU A 31 3.64 2.07 -1.64
N ALA A 32 2.37 2.46 -1.56
CA ALA A 32 1.50 2.54 -2.74
C ALA A 32 2.02 3.56 -3.78
N GLU A 33 2.50 4.72 -3.34
CA GLU A 33 3.10 5.72 -4.24
C GLU A 33 4.37 5.22 -4.92
N ARG A 34 5.26 4.54 -4.18
CA ARG A 34 6.49 3.97 -4.74
C ARG A 34 6.22 2.82 -5.70
N LEU A 35 5.18 2.02 -5.50
CA LEU A 35 4.85 0.87 -6.35
C LEU A 35 4.13 1.27 -7.65
N LEU A 36 3.38 2.37 -7.66
CA LEU A 36 2.55 2.81 -8.81
C LEU A 36 3.30 2.91 -10.15
N PRO A 37 4.52 3.50 -10.22
CA PRO A 37 5.28 3.58 -11.48
C PRO A 37 5.78 2.24 -11.99
N HIS A 38 5.90 1.24 -11.11
CA HIS A 38 6.52 -0.05 -11.43
C HIS A 38 5.51 -1.17 -11.67
N HIS A 39 4.27 -1.00 -11.21
CA HIS A 39 3.21 -1.99 -11.29
C HIS A 39 1.93 -1.39 -11.91
N PRO A 40 1.95 -1.02 -13.21
CA PRO A 40 0.78 -0.49 -13.90
C PRO A 40 -0.41 -1.46 -13.88
N GLU A 41 -0.16 -2.77 -13.84
CA GLU A 41 -1.15 -3.82 -13.70
C GLU A 41 -1.95 -3.74 -12.39
N LEU A 42 -1.35 -3.15 -11.33
CA LEU A 42 -1.98 -2.95 -10.03
C LEU A 42 -2.49 -1.53 -9.82
N ARG A 43 -2.51 -0.68 -10.86
CA ARG A 43 -2.82 0.76 -10.75
C ARG A 43 -4.10 1.04 -9.96
N ASN A 44 -5.18 0.31 -10.24
CA ASN A 44 -6.46 0.52 -9.57
C ASN A 44 -6.37 0.21 -8.06
N THR A 45 -5.76 -0.92 -7.71
CA THR A 45 -5.55 -1.34 -6.31
C THR A 45 -4.67 -0.35 -5.56
N LEU A 46 -3.49 -0.01 -6.12
CA LEU A 46 -2.54 0.89 -5.49
C LEU A 46 -3.09 2.33 -5.37
N THR A 47 -3.84 2.80 -6.37
CA THR A 47 -4.53 4.10 -6.30
C THR A 47 -5.61 4.11 -5.22
N SER A 48 -6.37 3.01 -5.10
CA SER A 48 -7.39 2.87 -4.04
C SER A 48 -6.75 2.90 -2.65
N VAL A 49 -5.68 2.14 -2.43
CA VAL A 49 -4.91 2.15 -1.18
C VAL A 49 -4.38 3.56 -0.89
N ARG A 50 -3.68 4.17 -1.84
CA ARG A 50 -3.11 5.52 -1.71
C ARG A 50 -4.17 6.54 -1.29
N ASN A 51 -5.32 6.54 -1.95
CA ASN A 51 -6.41 7.48 -1.70
C ASN A 51 -7.11 7.21 -0.37
N ARG A 52 -7.32 5.95 0.01
CA ARG A 52 -7.95 5.56 1.29
C ARG A 52 -7.10 5.98 2.49
N MET A 53 -5.78 5.84 2.37
CA MET A 53 -4.85 6.21 3.45
C MET A 53 -4.68 7.72 3.62
N LEU A 54 -5.05 8.53 2.61
CA LEU A 54 -4.94 9.99 2.63
C LEU A 54 -6.18 10.68 3.23
N ARG A 55 -7.34 10.01 3.30
CA ARG A 55 -8.59 10.58 3.83
C ARG A 55 -8.65 10.43 5.35
N ARG A 56 -8.86 11.54 6.07
CA ARG A 56 -9.17 11.59 7.51
C ARG A 56 -10.67 11.51 7.73
#